data_AF-Q8WRA6-F1
#
_entry.id   AF-Q8WRA6-F1
#
_cell.length_a   1.000
_cell.length_b   1.000
_cell.length_c   1.000
_cell.angle_alpha   90.00
_cell.angle_beta   90.00
_cell.angle_gamma   90.00
#
_symmetry.space_group_name_H-M   'P 1'
#
loop_
_entity.id
_entity.type
_entity.pdbx_description
1 polymer ?
#
loop_
_entity_poly.entity_id
_entity_poly.type
_entity_poly.pdbx_seq_one_letter_code
_entity_poly.pdbx_strand_id
1 'polypeptide(L)'
;MYFFSIGPSEKDNKKVKVVIFDEKKKRKKTLHIGQVGYQDYLQHKDEERKQRYIERHQAREDWKDIMSAGFWSKYLLWNKKTIQESIEDIEKRFDLKRIPSQY
;
A
#
# COMPACT_ATOMS: atom_id res chain seq x y z
N MET A 1 -17.07 -8.79 -1.06
CA MET A 1 -16.17 -8.05 -0.17
C MET A 1 -14.78 -7.93 -0.80
N TYR A 2 -13.92 -7.03 -0.35
CA TYR A 2 -12.52 -7.00 -0.80
C TYR A 2 -11.63 -7.43 0.35
N PHE A 3 -10.69 -8.31 0.05
CA PHE A 3 -9.67 -8.74 0.98
C PHE A 3 -8.30 -8.36 0.47
N PHE A 4 -7.34 -8.17 1.36
CA PHE A 4 -5.96 -7.97 0.95
C PHE A 4 -5.00 -8.68 1.89
N SER A 5 -3.86 -9.11 1.38
CA SER A 5 -2.79 -9.69 2.17
C SER A 5 -1.49 -8.99 1.85
N ILE A 6 -0.64 -8.82 2.86
CA ILE A 6 0.63 -8.13 2.75
C ILE A 6 1.72 -9.09 3.17
N GLY A 7 2.72 -9.24 2.33
CA GLY A 7 3.89 -10.08 2.57
C GLY A 7 5.18 -9.41 2.11
N PRO A 8 6.34 -10.03 2.37
CA PRO A 8 7.59 -9.55 1.84
C PRO A 8 7.57 -9.82 0.33
N SER A 9 8.19 -8.94 -0.45
CA SER A 9 8.34 -9.21 -1.87
C SER A 9 9.57 -10.07 -2.11
N GLU A 10 9.39 -11.20 -2.80
CA GLU A 10 10.47 -12.10 -3.25
C GLU A 10 11.34 -11.49 -4.38
N LYS A 11 10.97 -10.32 -4.91
CA LYS A 11 11.76 -9.62 -5.94
C LYS A 11 12.77 -8.67 -5.30
N ASP A 12 14.05 -8.82 -5.66
CA ASP A 12 15.20 -7.99 -5.23
C ASP A 12 14.95 -6.48 -5.18
N ASN A 13 14.14 -5.96 -6.11
CA ASN A 13 13.90 -4.52 -6.25
C ASN A 13 12.68 -3.99 -5.49
N LYS A 14 11.85 -4.85 -4.90
CA LYS A 14 10.59 -4.45 -4.26
C LYS A 14 10.52 -4.95 -2.82
N LYS A 15 10.12 -4.08 -1.89
CA LYS A 15 10.09 -4.38 -0.45
C LYS A 15 8.84 -5.16 -0.05
N VAL A 16 7.68 -4.76 -0.54
CA VAL A 16 6.38 -5.23 -0.05
C VAL A 16 5.53 -5.75 -1.21
N LYS A 17 4.89 -6.89 -0.99
CA LYS A 17 3.91 -7.48 -1.91
C LYS A 17 2.52 -7.36 -1.28
N VAL A 18 1.59 -6.77 -2.02
CA VAL A 18 0.19 -6.66 -1.63
C VAL A 18 -0.64 -7.49 -2.59
N VAL A 19 -1.40 -8.44 -2.07
CA VAL A 19 -2.32 -9.28 -2.85
C VAL A 19 -3.74 -8.87 -2.50
N ILE A 20 -4.48 -8.34 -3.46
CA ILE A 20 -5.88 -7.93 -3.29
C ILE A 20 -6.76 -9.02 -3.90
N PHE A 21 -7.82 -9.39 -3.19
CA PHE A 21 -8.81 -10.35 -3.61
C PHE A 21 -10.19 -9.70 -3.62
N ASP A 22 -10.77 -9.61 -4.81
CA ASP A 22 -12.16 -9.19 -5.01
C ASP A 22 -13.05 -10.43 -4.99
N GLU A 23 -13.80 -10.58 -3.90
CA GLU A 23 -14.76 -11.68 -3.74
C GLU A 23 -15.97 -11.52 -4.66
N LYS A 24 -16.39 -10.28 -4.97
CA LYS A 24 -17.55 -10.03 -5.84
C LYS A 24 -17.27 -10.49 -7.27
N LYS A 25 -16.05 -10.27 -7.75
CA LYS A 25 -15.63 -10.67 -9.12
C LYS A 25 -14.78 -11.94 -9.16
N LYS A 26 -14.47 -12.55 -8.00
CA LYS A 26 -13.49 -13.64 -7.84
C LYS A 26 -12.15 -13.35 -8.56
N ARG A 27 -11.68 -12.10 -8.47
CA ARG A 27 -10.43 -11.67 -9.10
C ARG A 27 -9.37 -11.44 -8.04
N LYS A 28 -8.15 -11.89 -8.30
CA LYS A 28 -6.98 -11.56 -7.49
C LYS A 28 -6.04 -10.66 -8.27
N LYS A 29 -5.46 -9.67 -7.60
CA LYS A 29 -4.44 -8.79 -8.18
C LYS A 29 -3.27 -8.70 -7.22
N THR A 30 -2.08 -8.95 -7.72
CA THR A 30 -0.85 -8.85 -6.95
C THR A 30 -0.11 -7.60 -7.37
N LEU A 31 0.21 -6.77 -6.40
CA LEU A 31 0.93 -5.52 -6.55
C LEU A 31 2.22 -5.61 -5.76
N HIS A 32 3.31 -5.07 -6.32
CA HIS A 32 4.60 -4.98 -5.66
C HIS A 32 4.95 -3.51 -5.46
N ILE A 33 5.07 -3.08 -4.21
CA ILE A 33 5.27 -1.69 -3.81
C ILE A 33 6.48 -1.53 -2.89
N GLY A 34 6.99 -0.30 -2.80
CA GLY A 34 8.22 0.02 -2.09
C GLY A 34 9.47 -0.45 -2.85
N GLN A 35 10.45 0.42 -3.02
CA GLN A 35 11.71 0.08 -3.68
C GLN A 35 12.77 -0.26 -2.63
N VAL A 36 13.44 -1.40 -2.79
CA VAL A 36 14.56 -1.78 -1.90
C VAL A 36 15.69 -0.74 -2.06
N GLY A 37 16.21 -0.23 -0.95
CA GLY A 37 17.23 0.84 -0.95
C GLY A 37 16.72 2.27 -0.79
N TYR A 38 15.42 2.55 -0.96
CA TYR A 38 14.85 3.87 -0.68
C TYR A 38 14.39 4.01 0.78
N GLN A 39 14.61 5.18 1.40
CA GLN A 39 14.10 5.48 2.74
C GLN A 39 12.67 6.03 2.64
N ASP A 40 11.70 5.25 3.10
CA ASP A 40 10.28 5.63 3.09
C ASP A 40 9.96 6.61 4.26
N TYR A 41 8.77 7.22 4.23
CA TYR A 41 8.27 8.10 5.31
C TYR A 41 8.34 7.44 6.70
N LEU A 42 8.25 6.11 6.75
CA LEU A 42 8.45 5.27 7.93
C LEU A 42 9.79 5.54 8.64
N GLN A 43 10.86 5.89 7.91
CA GLN A 43 12.17 6.18 8.50
C GLN A 43 12.38 7.67 8.81
N HIS A 44 11.99 8.56 7.89
CA HIS A 44 12.26 9.99 8.05
C HIS A 44 11.21 10.75 8.87
N LYS A 45 9.95 10.28 8.90
CA LYS A 45 8.80 10.94 9.55
C LYS A 45 8.63 12.42 9.15
N ASP A 46 9.11 12.78 7.97
CA ASP A 46 9.17 14.15 7.45
C ASP A 46 7.95 14.46 6.57
N GLU A 47 7.07 15.31 7.08
CA GLU A 47 5.78 15.65 6.45
C GLU A 47 5.96 16.39 5.11
N GLU A 48 7.05 17.15 4.94
CA GLU A 48 7.32 17.82 3.67
C GLU A 48 7.65 16.82 2.56
N ARG A 49 8.42 15.78 2.86
CA ARG A 49 8.71 14.72 1.89
C ARG A 49 7.45 13.98 1.47
N LYS A 50 6.54 13.76 2.43
CA LYS A 50 5.21 13.19 2.15
C LYS A 50 4.44 14.09 1.20
N GLN A 51 4.40 15.39 1.46
CA GLN A 51 3.71 16.34 0.58
C GLN A 51 4.30 16.35 -0.83
N ARG A 52 5.64 16.41 -0.97
CA ARG A 52 6.31 16.36 -2.28
C ARG A 52 6.10 15.04 -3.00
N TYR A 53 5.98 13.92 -2.29
CA TYR A 53 5.67 12.62 -2.91
C TYR A 53 4.23 12.62 -3.45
N ILE A 54 3.29 13.08 -2.61
CA ILE A 54 1.87 13.26 -2.94
C ILE A 54 1.75 14.16 -4.18
N GLU A 55 2.29 15.36 -4.18
CA GLU A 55 2.17 16.31 -5.31
C GLU A 55 2.71 15.72 -6.62
N ARG A 56 3.86 15.02 -6.59
CA ARG A 56 4.45 14.39 -7.77
C ARG A 56 3.61 13.24 -8.33
N HIS A 57 2.96 12.47 -7.46
CA HIS A 57 2.20 11.28 -7.87
C HIS A 57 0.71 11.56 -8.06
N GLN A 58 0.17 12.65 -7.48
CA GLN A 58 -1.25 13.02 -7.59
C GLN A 58 -1.70 13.19 -9.04
N ALA A 59 -0.81 13.71 -9.90
CA ALA A 59 -1.11 13.96 -11.30
C ALA A 59 -1.02 12.71 -12.18
N ARG A 60 -0.43 11.60 -11.69
CA ARG A 60 -0.13 10.40 -12.49
C ARG A 60 -0.75 9.12 -11.96
N GLU A 61 -1.16 9.08 -10.69
CA GLU A 61 -1.67 7.87 -10.04
C GLU A 61 -3.10 8.05 -9.53
N ASP A 62 -3.93 7.05 -9.82
CA ASP A 62 -5.27 6.93 -9.25
C ASP A 62 -5.21 6.44 -7.80
N TRP A 63 -5.38 7.36 -6.85
CA TRP A 63 -5.49 7.05 -5.42
C TRP A 63 -6.90 6.72 -4.95
N LYS A 64 -7.86 6.63 -5.88
CA LYS A 64 -9.21 6.12 -5.58
C LYS A 64 -9.34 4.63 -5.88
N ASP A 65 -8.46 4.07 -6.71
CA ASP A 65 -8.54 2.67 -7.09
C ASP A 65 -7.70 1.79 -6.15
N ILE A 66 -8.37 1.02 -5.30
CA ILE A 66 -7.75 0.03 -4.41
C ILE A 66 -6.94 -1.00 -5.21
N MET A 67 -7.28 -1.24 -6.48
CA MET A 67 -6.56 -2.17 -7.36
C MET A 67 -5.32 -1.55 -8.01
N SER A 68 -4.98 -0.30 -7.71
CA SER A 68 -3.81 0.41 -8.23
C SER A 68 -2.62 0.36 -7.27
N ALA A 69 -1.41 0.26 -7.80
CA ALA A 69 -0.18 0.29 -6.99
C ALA A 69 0.02 1.65 -6.28
N GLY A 70 -0.42 2.75 -6.91
CA GLY A 70 -0.31 4.09 -6.33
C GLY A 70 -1.14 4.30 -5.08
N PHE A 71 -2.33 3.69 -5.05
CA PHE A 71 -3.16 3.64 -3.85
C PHE A 71 -2.40 3.04 -2.67
N TRP A 72 -1.87 1.83 -2.84
CA TRP A 72 -1.15 1.17 -1.76
C TRP A 72 0.17 1.86 -1.41
N SER A 73 0.90 2.41 -2.38
CA SER A 73 2.08 3.21 -2.07
C SER A 73 1.73 4.40 -1.18
N LYS A 74 0.70 5.17 -1.53
CA LYS A 74 0.29 6.33 -0.75
C LYS A 74 -0.27 5.95 0.62
N TYR A 75 -1.23 5.02 0.66
CA TYR A 75 -1.96 4.70 1.88
C TYR A 75 -1.18 3.77 2.82
N LEU A 76 -0.28 2.93 2.30
CA LEU A 76 0.52 2.02 3.12
C LEU A 76 1.84 2.65 3.58
N LEU A 77 2.59 3.24 2.64
CA LEU A 77 3.95 3.75 2.91
C LEU A 77 3.98 5.23 3.31
N TRP A 78 3.06 6.05 2.79
CA TRP A 78 3.07 7.52 2.96
C TRP A 78 1.90 8.05 3.79
N ASN A 79 1.08 7.19 4.42
CA ASN A 79 -0.07 7.63 5.21
C ASN A 79 0.29 7.90 6.67
N LYS A 80 0.68 6.83 7.40
CA LYS A 80 0.95 6.83 8.84
C LYS A 80 2.41 6.55 9.15
N LYS A 81 2.77 6.72 10.43
CA LYS A 81 4.13 6.49 10.97
C LYS A 81 4.49 5.01 11.01
N THR A 82 3.51 4.11 10.95
CA THR A 82 3.70 2.66 10.92
C THR A 82 2.83 2.02 9.85
N ILE A 83 3.30 0.90 9.28
CA ILE A 83 2.55 0.14 8.26
C ILE A 83 1.24 -0.40 8.88
N GLN A 84 1.26 -0.78 10.16
CA GLN A 84 0.08 -1.30 10.84
C GLN A 84 -1.03 -0.25 10.99
N GLU A 85 -0.69 0.96 11.43
CA GLU A 85 -1.67 2.05 11.49
C GLU A 85 -2.20 2.41 10.09
N SER A 86 -1.33 2.38 9.08
CA SER A 86 -1.74 2.58 7.69
C SER A 86 -2.74 1.51 7.23
N ILE A 87 -2.53 0.24 7.59
CA ILE A 87 -3.44 -0.88 7.31
C ILE A 87 -4.78 -0.65 7.98
N GLU A 88 -4.80 -0.32 9.28
CA GLU A 88 -6.05 -0.08 10.02
C GLU A 88 -6.85 1.09 9.44
N ASP A 89 -6.17 2.16 9.00
CA ASP A 89 -6.81 3.29 8.32
C ASP A 89 -7.47 2.84 7.00
N ILE A 90 -6.78 2.01 6.21
CA ILE A 90 -7.32 1.45 4.97
C ILE A 90 -8.52 0.54 5.25
N GLU A 91 -8.43 -0.34 6.24
CA GLU A 91 -9.52 -1.24 6.62
C GLU A 91 -10.77 -0.45 7.01
N LYS A 92 -10.62 0.58 7.86
CA LYS A 92 -11.75 1.43 8.30
C LYS A 92 -12.30 2.31 7.18
N ARG A 93 -11.44 2.85 6.32
CA ARG A 93 -11.83 3.85 5.31
C ARG A 93 -12.42 3.23 4.05
N PHE A 94 -11.98 2.03 3.70
CA PHE A 94 -12.39 1.34 2.46
C PHE A 94 -13.16 0.03 2.71
N ASP A 95 -13.49 -0.26 3.98
CA ASP A 95 -14.19 -1.48 4.40
C ASP A 95 -13.52 -2.76 3.85
N LEU A 96 -12.18 -2.76 3.92
CA LEU A 96 -11.35 -3.88 3.47
C LEU A 96 -11.04 -4.78 4.64
N LYS A 97 -10.89 -6.08 4.38
CA LYS A 97 -10.41 -7.04 5.38
C LYS A 97 -9.01 -7.52 5.05
N ARG A 98 -8.08 -7.38 5.99
CA ARG A 98 -6.77 -8.03 5.84
C ARG A 98 -6.91 -9.53 6.05
N ILE A 99 -6.26 -10.29 5.20
CA ILE A 99 -6.00 -11.72 5.39
C ILE A 99 -4.58 -11.81 5.96
N PRO A 100 -4.42 -12.26 7.22
CA PRO A 100 -3.10 -12.53 7.75
C PRO A 100 -2.44 -13.57 6.84
N SER A 101 -1.36 -13.18 6.17
CA SER A 101 -0.49 -14.16 5.51
C SER A 101 0.05 -15.02 6.65
N GLN A 102 -0.41 -16.27 6.78
CA GLN A 102 0.29 -17.26 7.59
C GLN A 102 1.68 -17.39 6.96
N TYR A 103 2.66 -16.81 7.63
CA TYR A 103 4.06 -17.15 7.41
C TYR A 103 4.34 -18.53 8.00
#